data_AF-A0A2K3YP69-F1
#
_entry.id   AF-A0A2K3YP69-F1
#
_cell.length_a   1.000
_cell.length_b   1.000
_cell.length_c   1.000
_cell.angle_alpha   90.00
_cell.angle_beta   90.00
_cell.angle_gamma   90.00
#
_symmetry.space_group_name_H-M   'P 1'
#
loop_
_entity.id
_entity.type
_entity.pdbx_description
1 polymer ?
#
loop_
_entity_poly.entity_id
_entity_poly.type
_entity_poly.pdbx_seq_one_letter_code
_entity_poly.pdbx_strand_id
1 'polypeptide(L)'
;MPAKIEKNDIEQGLLRKQLEFNANQNKILRAGAQSLVPILASATPVSDRKKHAKDHVAVSNVKTDRTSSEKYVDVGYTKGYAHRIHATEFGTMYQRPQLWITKTEKSSRQLVYKAMLSAMKRVVK
;
A
#
# COMPACT_ATOMS: atom_id res chain seq x y z
N MET A 1 25.80 15.07 -45.57
CA MET A 1 24.64 15.27 -44.68
C MET A 1 24.41 13.97 -43.91
N PRO A 2 24.32 13.98 -42.58
CA PRO A 2 24.06 12.75 -41.83
C PRO A 2 22.61 12.28 -42.08
N ALA A 3 22.44 10.99 -42.34
CA ALA A 3 21.12 10.38 -42.46
C ALA A 3 20.42 10.42 -41.09
N LYS A 4 19.20 10.95 -41.05
CA LYS A 4 18.37 11.04 -39.83
C LYS A 4 17.23 10.05 -39.94
N ILE A 5 16.98 9.29 -38.89
CA ILE A 5 15.81 8.41 -38.80
C ILE A 5 14.56 9.31 -38.71
N GLU A 6 13.65 9.20 -39.67
CA GLU A 6 12.45 10.04 -39.74
C GLU A 6 11.31 9.56 -38.81
N LYS A 7 11.29 8.27 -38.46
CA LYS A 7 10.33 7.66 -37.51
C LYS A 7 11.01 6.67 -36.57
N ASN A 8 10.85 6.85 -35.26
CA ASN A 8 11.37 5.97 -34.23
C ASN A 8 10.25 5.13 -33.59
N ASP A 9 9.73 4.17 -34.34
CA ASP A 9 8.65 3.28 -33.88
C ASP A 9 9.13 2.33 -32.75
N ILE A 10 10.44 2.09 -32.65
CA ILE A 10 11.06 1.30 -31.58
C ILE A 10 10.92 2.00 -30.24
N GLU A 11 11.29 3.29 -30.15
CA GLU A 11 11.15 4.08 -28.93
C GLU A 11 9.70 4.18 -28.47
N GLN A 12 8.76 4.38 -29.40
CA GLN A 12 7.33 4.37 -29.10
C GLN A 12 6.85 3.01 -28.58
N GLY A 13 7.33 1.91 -29.16
CA GLY A 13 7.06 0.56 -28.68
C GLY A 13 7.59 0.31 -27.26
N LEU A 14 8.82 0.75 -26.98
CA LEU A 14 9.45 0.65 -25.66
C LEU A 14 8.68 1.46 -24.61
N LEU A 15 8.29 2.70 -24.92
CA LEU A 15 7.48 3.54 -24.03
C LEU A 15 6.14 2.89 -23.70
N ARG A 16 5.44 2.32 -24.68
CA ARG A 16 4.18 1.60 -24.44
C ARG A 16 4.38 0.40 -23.51
N LYS A 17 5.43 -0.40 -23.73
CA LYS A 17 5.75 -1.54 -22.87
C LYS A 17 6.11 -1.10 -21.46
N GLN A 18 6.81 0.03 -21.30
CA GLN A 18 7.10 0.60 -19.99
C GLN A 18 5.83 1.07 -19.27
N LEU A 19 4.88 1.70 -19.97
CA LEU A 19 3.59 2.12 -19.41
C LEU A 19 2.74 0.91 -18.99
N GLU A 20 2.67 -0.12 -19.83
CA GLU A 20 2.01 -1.39 -19.51
C GLU A 20 2.63 -2.03 -18.25
N PHE A 21 3.96 -2.12 -18.21
CA PHE A 21 4.69 -2.62 -17.05
C PHE A 21 4.36 -1.83 -15.77
N ASN A 22 4.35 -0.50 -15.87
CA ASN A 22 4.03 0.38 -14.74
C ASN A 22 2.59 0.18 -14.24
N ALA A 23 1.62 0.07 -15.14
CA ALA A 23 0.23 -0.18 -14.79
C ALA A 23 0.07 -1.56 -14.12
N ASN A 24 0.77 -2.56 -14.63
CA ASN A 24 0.78 -3.92 -14.12
C ASN A 24 1.40 -4.00 -12.72
N GLN A 25 2.55 -3.36 -12.52
CA GLN A 25 3.18 -3.23 -11.20
C GLN A 25 2.24 -2.57 -10.19
N ASN A 26 1.54 -1.49 -10.59
CA ASN A 26 0.61 -0.79 -9.70
C ASN A 26 -0.58 -1.68 -9.30
N LYS A 27 -1.10 -2.50 -10.21
CA LYS A 27 -2.17 -3.48 -9.92
C LYS A 27 -1.70 -4.53 -8.91
N ILE A 28 -0.48 -5.06 -9.09
CA ILE A 28 0.11 -6.07 -8.20
C ILE A 28 0.31 -5.51 -6.79
N LEU A 29 0.90 -4.31 -6.67
CA LEU A 29 1.12 -3.66 -5.38
C LEU A 29 -0.19 -3.38 -4.64
N ARG A 30 -1.21 -2.89 -5.35
CA ARG A 30 -2.54 -2.66 -4.78
C ARG A 30 -3.21 -3.94 -4.30
N ALA A 31 -3.08 -5.04 -5.06
CA ALA A 31 -3.65 -6.33 -4.64
C ALA A 31 -3.00 -6.84 -3.35
N GLY A 32 -1.67 -6.72 -3.23
CA GLY A 32 -0.95 -7.02 -1.99
C GLY A 32 -1.45 -6.16 -0.83
N ALA A 33 -1.54 -4.85 -1.02
CA ALA A 33 -2.01 -3.91 0.00
C ALA A 33 -3.48 -4.16 0.43
N GLN A 34 -4.37 -4.43 -0.52
CA GLN A 34 -5.78 -4.74 -0.25
C GLN A 34 -5.94 -6.02 0.59
N SER A 35 -5.04 -6.99 0.42
CA SER A 35 -5.07 -8.23 1.21
C SER A 35 -4.80 -8.00 2.71
N LEU A 36 -4.14 -6.90 3.08
CA LEU A 36 -3.87 -6.53 4.48
C LEU A 36 -5.05 -5.85 5.17
N VAL A 37 -5.94 -5.19 4.41
CA VAL A 37 -7.07 -4.42 4.96
C VAL A 37 -7.96 -5.25 5.88
N PRO A 38 -8.49 -6.43 5.48
CA PRO A 38 -9.36 -7.21 6.36
C PRO A 38 -8.63 -7.73 7.59
N ILE A 39 -7.34 -8.06 7.45
CA ILE A 39 -6.53 -8.57 8.57
C ILE A 39 -6.30 -7.45 9.58
N LEU A 40 -5.90 -6.27 9.11
CA LEU A 40 -5.72 -5.10 9.97
C LEU A 40 -7.03 -4.74 10.66
N ALA A 41 -8.15 -4.69 9.93
CA ALA A 41 -9.46 -4.42 10.51
C ALA A 41 -9.85 -5.42 11.60
N SER A 42 -9.55 -6.71 11.42
CA SER A 42 -9.82 -7.76 12.41
C SER A 42 -8.89 -7.71 13.64
N ALA A 43 -7.62 -7.36 13.44
CA ALA A 43 -6.64 -7.22 14.51
C ALA A 43 -6.81 -5.92 15.31
N THR A 44 -7.63 -4.99 14.82
CA THR A 44 -7.85 -3.68 15.42
C THR A 44 -8.91 -3.75 16.53
N PRO A 45 -8.65 -3.18 17.71
CA PRO A 45 -9.58 -3.23 18.83
C PRO A 45 -10.86 -2.45 18.54
N VAL A 46 -11.97 -3.01 19.02
CA VAL A 46 -13.29 -2.36 19.02
C VAL A 46 -13.43 -1.66 20.38
N SER A 47 -13.67 -0.35 20.36
CA SER A 47 -14.03 0.40 21.58
C SER A 47 -15.55 0.47 21.73
N ASP A 48 -16.09 0.70 22.92
CA ASP A 48 -17.53 0.88 23.13
C ASP A 48 -18.10 2.17 22.49
N ARG A 49 -17.26 2.99 21.85
CA ARG A 49 -17.67 4.21 21.16
C ARG A 49 -18.19 3.89 19.77
N LYS A 50 -19.12 4.72 19.28
CA LYS A 50 -19.73 4.62 17.94
C LYS A 50 -18.76 4.65 16.74
N LYS A 51 -17.49 5.04 16.93
CA LYS A 51 -16.47 5.07 15.88
C LYS A 51 -15.29 4.20 16.29
N HIS A 52 -14.91 3.24 15.45
CA HIS A 52 -13.82 2.32 15.75
C HIS A 52 -12.66 2.49 14.76
N ALA A 53 -11.45 2.18 15.21
CA ALA A 53 -10.25 2.24 14.37
C ALA A 53 -10.37 1.33 13.13
N LYS A 54 -11.05 0.19 13.25
CA LYS A 54 -11.23 -0.78 12.15
C LYS A 54 -11.97 -0.18 10.95
N ASP A 55 -12.84 0.80 11.19
CA ASP A 55 -13.64 1.47 10.15
C ASP A 55 -12.82 2.54 9.41
N HIS A 56 -11.62 2.84 9.92
CA HIS A 56 -10.73 3.86 9.41
C HIS A 56 -9.47 3.26 8.75
N VAL A 57 -9.49 1.98 8.36
CA VAL A 57 -8.39 1.38 7.60
C VAL A 57 -8.45 1.84 6.14
N ALA A 58 -7.32 2.33 5.64
CA ALA A 58 -7.18 2.86 4.29
C ALA A 58 -5.90 2.38 3.60
N VAL A 59 -5.96 2.33 2.28
CA VAL A 59 -4.84 2.04 1.39
C VAL A 59 -4.52 3.30 0.60
N SER A 60 -3.26 3.72 0.57
CA SER A 60 -2.86 4.90 -0.19
C SER A 60 -2.76 4.60 -1.70
N ASN A 61 -2.64 5.66 -2.51
CA ASN A 61 -2.23 5.47 -3.90
C ASN A 61 -0.80 4.92 -3.98
N VAL A 62 -0.46 4.30 -5.12
CA VAL A 62 0.92 3.88 -5.36
C VAL A 62 1.80 5.12 -5.41
N LYS A 63 2.83 5.12 -4.58
CA LYS A 63 3.84 6.18 -4.49
C LYS A 63 5.16 5.65 -4.99
N THR A 64 6.03 6.56 -5.40
CA THR A 64 7.43 6.26 -5.73
C THR A 64 8.31 6.92 -4.69
N ASP A 65 9.21 6.14 -4.11
CA ASP A 65 10.25 6.69 -3.26
C ASP A 65 11.25 7.48 -4.11
N ARG A 66 11.59 8.69 -3.67
CA ARG A 66 12.48 9.59 -4.41
C ARG A 66 13.93 9.12 -4.35
N THR A 67 14.30 8.37 -3.32
CA THR A 67 15.68 7.92 -3.11
C THR A 67 15.94 6.60 -3.84
N SER A 68 15.11 5.60 -3.61
CA SER A 68 15.29 4.26 -4.21
C SER A 68 14.62 4.12 -5.58
N SER A 69 13.75 5.04 -5.98
CA SER A 69 12.86 4.90 -7.15
C SER A 69 11.90 3.70 -7.06
N GLU A 70 11.79 3.06 -5.90
CA GLU A 70 10.90 1.94 -5.69
C GLU A 70 9.46 2.41 -5.51
N LYS A 71 8.52 1.63 -6.04
CA LYS A 71 7.10 1.88 -5.84
C LYS A 71 6.59 1.15 -4.61
N TYR A 72 5.84 1.87 -3.78
CA TYR A 72 5.25 1.34 -2.56
C TYR A 72 3.80 1.81 -2.39
N VAL A 73 3.10 1.15 -1.47
CA VAL A 73 1.73 1.48 -1.06
C VAL A 73 1.69 1.46 0.45
N ASP A 74 1.09 2.49 1.05
CA ASP A 74 0.89 2.53 2.49
C ASP A 74 -0.44 1.90 2.86
N VAL A 75 -0.44 1.06 3.90
CA VAL A 75 -1.64 0.52 4.52
C VAL A 75 -1.63 0.91 5.99
N GLY A 76 -2.74 1.48 6.46
CA GLY A 76 -2.85 1.92 7.84
C GLY A 76 -4.17 2.61 8.09
N TYR A 77 -4.19 3.51 9.06
CA TYR A 77 -5.40 4.26 9.40
C TYR A 77 -5.45 5.60 8.69
N THR A 78 -6.66 6.10 8.43
CA THR A 78 -6.90 7.42 7.85
C THR A 78 -6.19 8.53 8.64
N LYS A 79 -5.75 9.57 7.95
CA LYS A 79 -5.10 10.73 8.57
C LYS A 79 -6.00 11.32 9.67
N GLY A 80 -5.40 11.65 10.81
CA GLY A 80 -6.13 12.21 11.96
C GLY A 80 -6.69 11.17 12.93
N TYR A 81 -6.68 9.88 12.58
CA TYR A 81 -7.06 8.85 13.54
C TYR A 81 -5.97 8.64 14.59
N ALA A 82 -6.31 8.89 15.85
CA ALA A 82 -5.47 8.64 17.02
C ALA A 82 -6.32 8.07 18.14
N HIS A 83 -5.75 7.15 18.92
CA HIS A 83 -6.37 6.65 20.13
C HIS A 83 -5.92 7.48 21.34
N ARG A 84 -6.81 7.60 22.31
CA ARG A 84 -6.55 8.29 23.58
C ARG A 84 -5.84 7.33 24.51
N ILE A 85 -4.64 7.69 24.98
CA ILE A 85 -3.94 7.00 26.06
C ILE A 85 -4.04 7.89 27.28
N HIS A 86 -4.57 7.35 28.38
CA HIS A 86 -4.53 8.04 29.66
C HIS A 86 -3.41 7.46 30.51
N ALA A 87 -2.42 8.28 30.83
CA ALA A 87 -1.40 7.97 31.81
C ALA A 87 -1.77 8.70 33.11
N THR A 88 -1.80 7.97 34.23
CA THR A 88 -2.26 8.48 35.53
C THR A 88 -1.49 9.73 35.95
N GLU A 89 -0.20 9.81 35.64
CA GLU A 89 0.70 10.90 36.08
C GLU A 89 0.83 12.04 35.05
N PHE A 90 0.65 11.75 33.76
CA PHE A 90 0.90 12.71 32.67
C PHE A 90 -0.37 13.16 31.93
N GLY A 91 -1.54 12.74 32.42
CA GLY A 91 -2.82 13.10 31.82
C GLY A 91 -3.15 12.31 30.55
N THR A 92 -3.73 12.98 29.56
CA THR A 92 -4.23 12.34 28.34
C THR A 92 -3.35 12.68 27.14
N MET A 93 -2.91 11.65 26.42
CA MET A 93 -2.16 11.76 25.18
C MET A 93 -2.93 11.15 24.01
N TYR A 94 -2.66 11.64 22.80
CA TYR A 94 -3.20 11.07 21.55
C TYR A 94 -2.07 10.38 20.78
N GLN A 95 -2.18 9.07 20.57
CA GLN A 95 -1.18 8.29 19.85
C GLN A 95 -1.79 7.66 18.58
N ARG A 96 -1.00 7.63 17.51
CA ARG A 96 -1.39 6.91 16.28
C ARG A 96 -1.29 5.41 16.53
N PRO A 97 -2.27 4.60 16.08
CA PRO A 97 -2.29 3.17 16.35
C PRO A 97 -1.24 2.36 15.55
N GLN A 98 0.04 2.49 15.90
CA GLN A 98 1.15 1.85 15.17
C GLN A 98 1.30 0.35 15.48
N LEU A 99 1.06 -0.06 16.73
CA LEU A 99 1.34 -1.44 17.18
C LEU A 99 0.58 -2.50 16.37
N TRP A 100 -0.68 -2.21 16.04
CA TRP A 100 -1.55 -3.10 15.28
C TRP A 100 -1.11 -3.24 13.82
N ILE A 101 -0.58 -2.17 13.23
CA ILE A 101 -0.02 -2.19 11.88
C ILE A 101 1.19 -3.13 11.86
N THR A 102 2.15 -2.94 12.77
CA THR A 102 3.37 -3.76 12.84
C THR A 102 3.07 -5.24 13.11
N LYS A 103 2.12 -5.54 14.00
CA LYS A 103 1.71 -6.94 14.26
C LYS A 103 1.09 -7.57 13.02
N THR A 104 0.19 -6.84 12.36
CA THR A 104 -0.49 -7.31 11.13
C THR A 104 0.50 -7.53 9.99
N GLU A 105 1.44 -6.61 9.80
CA GLU A 105 2.49 -6.73 8.79
C GLU A 105 3.31 -7.99 9.01
N LYS A 106 3.79 -8.22 10.24
CA LYS A 106 4.59 -9.40 10.58
C LYS A 106 3.84 -10.72 10.37
N SER A 107 2.58 -10.81 10.80
CA SER A 107 1.79 -12.04 10.66
C SER A 107 1.34 -12.32 9.23
N SER A 108 1.23 -11.29 8.39
CA SER A 108 0.57 -11.39 7.08
C SER A 108 1.51 -11.42 5.89
N ARG A 109 2.84 -11.39 6.10
CA ARG A 109 3.84 -11.33 5.00
C ARG A 109 3.62 -12.38 3.93
N GLN A 110 3.38 -13.63 4.34
CA GLN A 110 3.18 -14.74 3.41
C GLN A 110 1.88 -14.59 2.61
N LEU A 111 0.84 -14.02 3.20
CA LEU A 111 -0.44 -13.79 2.54
C LEU A 111 -0.32 -12.67 1.50
N VAL A 112 0.34 -11.56 1.86
CA VAL A 112 0.62 -10.46 0.94
C VAL A 112 1.42 -10.97 -0.26
N TYR A 113 2.47 -11.75 -0.01
CA TYR A 113 3.28 -12.34 -1.07
C TYR A 113 2.46 -13.23 -2.01
N LYS A 114 1.61 -14.11 -1.47
CA LYS A 114 0.70 -14.94 -2.26
C LYS A 114 -0.29 -14.10 -3.07
N ALA A 115 -0.84 -13.03 -2.50
CA ALA A 115 -1.75 -12.11 -3.20
C ALA A 115 -1.05 -11.41 -4.37
N MET A 116 0.17 -10.93 -4.15
CA MET A 116 1.00 -10.31 -5.19
C MET A 116 1.34 -11.31 -6.30
N LEU A 117 1.76 -12.54 -5.97
CA LEU A 117 2.03 -13.59 -6.96
C LEU A 117 0.79 -13.95 -7.77
N SER A 118 -0.37 -14.06 -7.12
CA SER A 118 -1.64 -14.33 -7.80
C SER A 118 -2.01 -13.20 -8.76
N ALA A 119 -1.87 -11.95 -8.33
CA ALA A 119 -2.08 -10.78 -9.17
C ALA A 119 -1.10 -10.74 -10.35
N MET A 120 0.18 -11.04 -10.11
CA MET A 120 1.20 -11.10 -11.15
C MET A 120 0.84 -12.15 -12.21
N LYS A 121 0.47 -13.36 -11.81
CA LYS A 121 0.06 -14.43 -12.74
C LYS A 121 -1.13 -14.04 -13.63
N ARG A 122 -2.05 -13.22 -13.13
CA ARG A 122 -3.21 -12.74 -13.93
C ARG A 122 -2.84 -11.68 -14.95
N VAL A 123 -1.78 -10.93 -14.68
CA VAL A 123 -1.40 -9.75 -15.45
C VAL A 123 -0.31 -10.06 -16.48
N VAL A 124 0.48 -11.11 -16.24
CA VAL A 124 1.51 -11.62 -17.15
C VAL A 124 0.95 -12.62 -18.18
N LYS A 125 -0.29 -13.08 -17.99
CA LYS A 125 -0.99 -13.97 -18.92
C LYS A 125 -1.42 -13.21 -20.17
#